data_AF-A0A521YZU0-F1
#
_entry.id   AF-A0A521YZU0-F1
#
_cell.length_a   1.000
_cell.length_b   1.000
_cell.length_c   1.000
_cell.angle_alpha   90.00
_cell.angle_beta   90.00
_cell.angle_gamma   90.00
#
_symmetry.space_group_name_H-M   'P 1'
#
loop_
_entity.id
_entity.type
_entity.pdbx_description
1 polymer ?
#
loop_
_entity_poly.entity_id
_entity_poly.type
_entity_poly.pdbx_seq_one_letter_code
_entity_poly.pdbx_strand_id
1 'polypeptide(L)'
;MSIPTVTGRRFSVGKYDIIATPIPYSAHMLRYTVFVDGKRIGAMASVPGESDCRFLEKPPVVPPLVPWQSTYRPGRPKKGAPPRANEAPQLPREELPNCMDFPRPTDER
;
A
#
# COMPACT_ATOMS: atom_id res chain seq x y z
N MET A 1 19.33 -3.73 -6.16
CA MET A 1 18.13 -4.58 -6.21
C MET A 1 18.36 -5.74 -5.26
N SER A 2 17.61 -5.83 -4.15
CA SER A 2 17.68 -6.98 -3.24
C SER A 2 16.53 -7.94 -3.55
N ILE A 3 16.82 -9.22 -3.66
CA ILE A 3 15.80 -10.25 -3.91
C ILE A 3 14.89 -10.32 -2.66
N PRO A 4 13.56 -10.21 -2.79
CA PRO A 4 12.66 -10.28 -1.66
C PRO A 4 12.75 -11.67 -1.02
N THR A 5 13.18 -11.73 0.23
CA THR A 5 13.25 -12.98 0.99
C THR A 5 11.93 -13.25 1.69
N VAL A 6 11.42 -14.48 1.55
CA VAL A 6 10.18 -14.88 2.22
C VAL A 6 10.45 -15.07 3.72
N THR A 7 9.68 -14.38 4.55
CA THR A 7 9.77 -14.52 6.02
C THR A 7 9.13 -15.83 6.48
N GLY A 8 9.62 -16.37 7.60
CA GLY A 8 9.01 -17.55 8.22
C GLY A 8 7.54 -17.32 8.59
N ARG A 9 6.72 -18.36 8.45
CA ARG A 9 5.27 -18.32 8.72
C ARG A 9 4.85 -19.54 9.53
N ARG A 10 3.72 -19.42 10.24
CA ARG A 10 3.07 -20.53 10.92
C ARG A 10 1.65 -20.67 10.39
N PHE A 11 1.23 -21.92 10.21
CA PHE A 11 -0.11 -22.25 9.77
C PHE A 11 -0.69 -23.29 10.73
N SER A 12 -1.96 -23.13 11.10
CA SER A 12 -2.70 -24.15 11.83
C SER A 12 -3.81 -24.66 10.93
N VAL A 13 -3.75 -25.95 10.60
CA VAL A 13 -4.68 -26.61 9.67
C VAL A 13 -5.35 -27.75 10.42
N GLY A 14 -6.54 -27.50 10.95
CA GLY A 14 -7.24 -28.46 11.80
C GLY A 14 -6.42 -28.82 13.04
N LYS A 15 -6.04 -30.11 13.16
CA LYS A 15 -5.18 -30.62 14.25
C LYS A 15 -3.67 -30.49 14.01
N TYR A 16 -3.28 -29.98 12.84
CA TYR A 16 -1.89 -29.91 12.43
C TYR A 16 -1.35 -28.49 12.61
N ASP A 17 -0.22 -28.38 13.28
CA ASP A 17 0.56 -27.14 13.33
C ASP A 17 1.74 -27.23 12.37
N ILE A 18 1.85 -26.27 11.47
CA ILE A 18 2.84 -26.25 10.40
C ILE A 18 3.73 -25.02 10.60
N ILE A 19 5.03 -25.27 10.80
CA ILE A 19 6.04 -24.22 10.90
C ILE A 19 6.81 -24.16 9.59
N ALA A 20 6.69 -23.05 8.87
CA ALA A 20 7.40 -22.78 7.63
C ALA A 20 8.64 -21.92 7.90
N THR A 21 9.81 -22.50 7.74
CA THR A 21 11.11 -21.84 7.98
C THR A 21 11.81 -21.56 6.66
N PRO A 22 12.33 -20.35 6.41
CA PRO A 22 13.12 -20.06 5.21
C PRO A 22 14.34 -20.95 5.12
N ILE A 23 14.60 -21.50 3.93
CA ILE A 23 15.82 -22.26 3.68
C ILE A 23 16.98 -21.28 3.50
N PRO A 24 18.11 -21.46 4.24
CA PRO A 24 19.28 -20.60 4.08
C PRO A 24 19.73 -20.54 2.63
N TYR A 25 20.15 -19.36 2.17
CA TYR A 25 20.60 -19.11 0.80
C TYR A 25 19.52 -19.28 -0.29
N SER A 26 18.27 -19.57 0.07
CA SER A 26 17.13 -19.50 -0.84
C SER A 26 16.34 -18.22 -0.59
N ALA A 27 15.90 -17.56 -1.66
CA ALA A 27 15.04 -16.38 -1.53
C ALA A 27 13.57 -16.74 -1.27
N HIS A 28 13.09 -17.82 -1.91
CA HIS A 28 11.67 -18.15 -1.99
C HIS A 28 11.28 -19.50 -1.37
N MET A 29 12.23 -20.34 -0.98
CA MET A 29 11.93 -21.69 -0.49
C MET A 29 11.72 -21.73 1.03
N LEU A 30 10.73 -22.52 1.44
CA LEU A 30 10.37 -22.75 2.83
C LEU A 30 10.46 -24.24 3.15
N ARG A 31 11.00 -24.56 4.32
CA ARG A 31 10.93 -25.88 4.94
C ARG A 31 9.73 -25.93 5.87
N TYR A 32 8.72 -26.69 5.50
CA TYR A 32 7.52 -26.94 6.29
C TYR A 32 7.76 -28.10 7.25
N THR A 33 7.66 -27.85 8.55
CA THR A 33 7.68 -28.89 9.58
C THR A 33 6.28 -29.04 10.15
N VAL A 34 5.75 -30.25 10.13
CA VAL A 34 4.37 -30.55 10.54
C VAL A 34 4.37 -31.22 11.91
N PHE A 35 3.54 -30.70 12.80
CA PHE A 35 3.31 -31.16 14.16
C PHE A 35 1.84 -31.55 14.35
N VAL A 36 1.59 -32.53 15.20
CA VAL A 36 0.27 -32.85 15.76
C VAL A 36 0.46 -33.03 17.25
N ASP A 37 -0.34 -32.35 18.06
CA ASP A 37 -0.25 -32.39 19.53
C ASP A 37 1.19 -32.15 20.04
N GLY A 38 1.91 -31.24 19.39
CA GLY A 38 3.31 -30.92 19.71
C GLY A 38 4.35 -31.95 19.23
N LYS A 39 3.94 -33.09 18.67
CA LYS A 39 4.85 -34.10 18.12
C LYS A 39 5.09 -33.89 16.63
N ARG A 40 6.35 -33.84 16.22
CA ARG A 40 6.75 -33.74 14.80
C ARG A 40 6.40 -35.04 14.06
N ILE A 41 5.64 -34.92 12.97
CA ILE A 41 5.26 -36.06 12.12
C ILE A 41 6.04 -36.06 10.81
N GLY A 42 6.39 -34.89 10.27
CA GLY A 42 7.06 -34.82 8.98
C GLY A 42 7.74 -33.49 8.70
N ALA A 43 8.54 -33.47 7.63
CA ALA A 43 9.08 -32.25 7.06
C ALA A 43 9.08 -32.32 5.53
N MET A 44 8.74 -31.22 4.88
CA MET A 44 8.74 -31.05 3.43
C MET A 44 9.48 -29.76 3.07
N ALA A 45 10.22 -29.74 1.97
CA ALA A 45 10.80 -28.52 1.41
C ALA A 45 9.96 -28.08 0.21
N SER A 46 9.66 -26.79 0.11
CA SER A 46 8.97 -26.23 -1.06
C SER A 46 9.92 -26.08 -2.24
N VAL A 47 9.36 -26.13 -3.45
CA VAL A 47 10.05 -25.82 -4.70
C VAL A 47 9.60 -24.42 -5.14
N PRO A 48 10.47 -23.58 -5.75
CA PRO A 48 10.04 -22.30 -6.31
C PRO A 48 8.94 -22.50 -7.36
N GLY A 49 7.93 -21.65 -7.35
CA GLY A 49 6.87 -21.65 -8.36
C GLY A 49 7.29 -20.95 -9.65
N GLU A 50 6.50 -21.08 -10.71
CA GLU A 50 6.73 -20.37 -11.98
C GLU A 50 6.80 -18.85 -11.78
N SER A 51 5.98 -18.30 -10.89
CA SER A 51 6.00 -16.88 -10.53
C SER A 51 7.33 -16.43 -9.95
N ASP A 52 7.97 -17.27 -9.13
CA ASP A 52 9.25 -16.96 -8.50
C ASP A 52 10.36 -16.97 -9.55
N CYS A 53 10.35 -17.95 -10.46
CA CYS A 53 11.28 -18.01 -11.59
C CYS A 53 11.12 -16.78 -12.49
N ARG A 54 9.88 -16.42 -12.84
CA ARG A 54 9.59 -15.26 -13.69
C ARG A 54 10.01 -13.94 -13.04
N PHE A 55 9.92 -13.83 -11.72
CA PHE A 55 10.41 -12.67 -10.99
C PHE A 55 11.93 -12.56 -11.04
N LEU A 56 12.66 -13.68 -10.92
CA LEU A 56 14.11 -13.72 -11.03
C LEU A 56 14.61 -13.40 -12.44
N GLU A 57 13.93 -13.91 -13.46
CA GLU A 57 14.28 -13.69 -14.88
C GLU A 57 13.91 -12.28 -15.36
N LYS A 58 12.70 -11.82 -15.00
CA LYS A 58 12.13 -10.56 -15.46
C LYS A 58 11.45 -9.85 -14.29
N PRO A 59 12.22 -9.15 -13.42
CA PRO A 59 11.65 -8.45 -12.29
C PRO A 59 10.63 -7.41 -12.79
N PRO A 60 9.48 -7.25 -12.11
CA PRO A 60 8.47 -6.29 -12.49
C PRO A 60 9.05 -4.87 -12.45
N VAL A 61 8.67 -4.05 -13.43
CA VAL A 61 9.11 -2.65 -13.51
C VAL A 61 8.52 -1.91 -12.32
N VAL A 62 9.40 -1.45 -11.42
CA VAL A 62 8.99 -0.59 -10.31
C VAL A 62 8.59 0.76 -10.91
N PRO A 63 7.37 1.26 -10.66
CA PRO A 63 6.98 2.58 -11.15
C PRO A 63 7.95 3.63 -10.59
N PRO A 64 8.28 4.67 -11.39
CA PRO A 64 9.18 5.71 -10.93
C PRO A 64 8.60 6.35 -9.66
N LEU A 65 9.48 6.62 -8.69
CA LEU A 65 9.10 7.36 -7.49
C LEU A 65 8.64 8.75 -7.91
N VAL A 66 7.33 8.97 -7.97
CA VAL A 66 6.78 10.31 -8.18
C VAL A 66 7.05 11.08 -6.90
N PRO A 67 7.89 12.14 -6.93
CA PRO A 67 8.11 12.95 -5.74
C PRO A 67 6.75 13.46 -5.25
N TRP A 68 6.47 13.27 -3.97
CA TRP A 68 5.24 13.75 -3.35
C TRP A 68 5.18 15.27 -3.49
N GLN A 69 4.43 15.76 -4.46
CA GLN A 69 4.19 17.19 -4.63
C GLN A 69 3.03 17.58 -3.71
N SER A 70 3.33 18.16 -2.56
CA SER A 70 2.34 18.91 -1.80
C SER A 70 2.08 20.22 -2.53
N THR A 71 1.18 20.21 -3.51
CA THR A 71 0.72 21.43 -4.16
C THR A 71 0.05 22.31 -3.11
N TYR A 72 0.58 23.51 -2.93
CA TYR A 72 0.03 24.52 -2.03
C TYR A 72 -1.37 24.88 -2.51
N ARG A 73 -2.41 24.53 -1.73
CA ARG A 73 -3.77 24.98 -2.02
C ARG A 73 -3.88 26.48 -1.68
N PRO A 74 -4.35 27.33 -2.60
CA PRO A 74 -4.61 28.74 -2.29
C PRO A 74 -5.59 28.82 -1.12
N GLY A 75 -5.13 29.32 0.02
CA GLY A 75 -5.90 29.44 1.27
C GLY A 75 -5.25 28.79 2.50
N ARG A 76 -4.38 27.79 2.33
CA ARG A 76 -3.64 27.20 3.46
C ARG A 76 -2.35 27.97 3.71
N PRO A 77 -2.05 28.55 4.88
CA PRO A 77 -0.77 29.24 5.09
C PRO A 77 0.44 28.33 4.83
N LYS A 78 1.50 28.86 4.19
CA LYS A 78 2.74 28.10 3.98
C LYS A 78 3.35 27.74 5.33
N LYS A 79 4.03 26.60 5.43
CA LYS A 79 4.72 26.19 6.67
C LYS A 79 5.76 27.28 7.02
N GLY A 80 5.58 27.96 8.15
CA GLY A 80 6.42 29.10 8.58
C GLY A 80 5.86 30.49 8.22
N ALA A 81 4.69 30.59 7.61
CA ALA A 81 4.03 31.88 7.42
C ALA A 81 3.58 32.47 8.76
N PRO A 82 3.69 33.80 8.96
CA PRO A 82 3.19 34.44 10.17
C PRO A 82 1.68 34.16 10.32
N PRO A 83 1.18 33.97 11.55
CA PRO A 83 -0.25 33.81 11.79
C PRO A 83 -0.97 35.03 11.20
N ARG A 84 -2.01 34.80 10.37
CA ARG A 84 -2.84 35.90 9.86
C ARG A 84 -3.41 36.65 11.06
N ALA A 85 -2.93 37.87 11.27
CA ALA A 85 -3.54 38.78 12.22
C ALA A 85 -4.95 39.09 11.72
N ASN A 86 -5.93 38.97 12.63
CA ASN A 86 -7.35 39.30 12.49
C ASN A 86 -7.67 40.28 11.35
N GLU A 87 -7.87 39.77 10.14
CA GLU A 87 -8.59 40.47 9.10
C GLU A 87 -10.03 39.98 9.19
N ALA A 88 -10.97 40.92 9.35
CA ALA A 88 -12.39 40.62 9.43
C ALA A 88 -12.81 39.76 8.22
N PRO A 89 -13.70 38.76 8.41
CA PRO A 89 -14.13 37.90 7.32
C PRO A 89 -14.69 38.77 6.19
N GLN A 90 -14.03 38.75 5.04
CA GLN A 90 -14.55 39.37 3.84
C GLN A 90 -15.91 38.71 3.54
N LEU A 91 -16.94 39.53 3.35
CA LEU A 91 -18.27 39.05 2.99
C LEU A 91 -18.15 38.18 1.72
N PRO A 92 -18.92 37.08 1.63
CA PRO A 92 -18.86 36.18 0.48
C PRO A 92 -19.04 36.99 -0.80
N ARG A 93 -18.05 36.95 -1.70
CA ARG A 93 -18.27 37.45 -3.07
C ARG A 93 -19.31 36.55 -3.72
N GLU A 94 -20.41 37.16 -4.19
CA GLU A 94 -21.48 36.49 -4.92
C GLU A 94 -21.06 36.07 -6.34
N GLU A 95 -19.88 36.47 -6.79
CA GLU A 95 -19.34 36.10 -8.09
C GLU A 95 -18.71 34.69 -8.06
N LEU A 96 -19.37 33.76 -8.76
CA LEU A 96 -18.86 32.42 -9.01
C LEU A 96 -17.57 32.48 -9.85
N PRO A 97 -16.46 31.84 -9.42
CA PRO A 97 -15.31 31.69 -10.29
C PRO A 97 -15.64 30.71 -11.45
N ASN A 98 -15.19 31.07 -12.65
CA ASN A 98 -15.20 30.28 -13.91
C ASN A 98 -16.52 30.19 -14.68
N CYS A 99 -17.19 31.30 -15.03
CA CYS A 99 -18.26 31.31 -16.06
C CYS A 99 -19.30 30.17 -15.92
N MET A 100 -19.70 29.84 -14.69
CA MET A 100 -20.76 28.86 -14.44
C MET A 100 -22.03 29.63 -14.14
N ASP A 101 -23.05 29.48 -14.98
CA ASP A 101 -24.37 30.03 -14.74
C ASP A 101 -25.14 29.16 -13.74
N PHE A 102 -25.84 29.80 -12.80
CA PHE A 102 -26.78 29.10 -11.93
C PHE A 102 -27.96 28.57 -12.76
N PRO A 103 -28.44 27.33 -12.51
CA PRO A 103 -29.60 26.80 -13.22
C PRO A 103 -30.83 27.66 -12.89
N ARG A 104 -31.48 28.20 -13.93
CA ARG A 104 -32.72 28.96 -13.80
C ARG A 104 -33.86 27.98 -13.48
N PRO A 105 -34.68 28.25 -12.45
CA PRO A 105 -35.88 27.45 -12.22
C PRO A 105 -36.85 27.68 -13.40
N THR A 106 -37.22 26.60 -14.08
CA THR A 106 -38.30 26.61 -15.06
C THR A 106 -39.62 26.62 -14.28
N ASP A 107 -40.19 27.80 -14.08
CA ASP A 107 -41.61 27.93 -13.76
C ASP A 107 -42.41 27.59 -15.01
N GLU A 108 -42.74 26.30 -15.19
CA GLU A 108 -43.88 25.92 -16.01
C GLU A 108 -44.78 24.98 -15.21
N ARG A 109 -46.04 25.43 -15.19
CA ARG A 109 -47.19 25.04 -14.40
C ARG A 109 -48.02 24.02 -15.15
#